data_AF-A0A920AEG1-F1
#
_entry.id   AF-A0A920AEG1-F1
#
_cell.length_a   1.000
_cell.length_b   1.000
_cell.length_c   1.000
_cell.angle_alpha   90.00
_cell.angle_beta   90.00
_cell.angle_gamma   90.00
#
_symmetry.space_group_name_H-M   'P 1'
#
loop_
_entity.id
_entity.type
_entity.pdbx_description
1 polymer ?
#
loop_
_entity_poly.entity_id
_entity_poly.type
_entity_poly.pdbx_seq_one_letter_code
_entity_poly.pdbx_strand_id
1 'polypeptide(L)'
;MGKNCFIAFKNITDTYVLPKQFTFPFYYEPHPLCVLASQELQQYLKTQNEWHHNFGITKNEIEPIGKMFGVLLVQNTKNEIGYLAAFSGKLAGVNELSFFVPPIYDMLNENGFYKKEEAILNTFNDEIEQLEQNPKIGELKQLLQSENEQSVKAISKYRQQIIENRKKRKIKRIEAEEKLSPTAYHITKEDLAKESIKEKNELKKQTIYWKERIQKIELELEEITSKITQKRKDRKKRSNALQNKLFEQYHFLNIEGETKA
;
A
#
# COMPACT_ATOMS: atom_id res chain seq x y z
N MET A 1 20.67 -27.19 21.52
CA MET A 1 19.68 -28.26 21.79
C MET A 1 18.34 -27.59 21.95
N GLY A 2 17.38 -27.89 21.08
CA GLY A 2 16.06 -27.25 21.10
C GLY A 2 15.29 -27.61 22.37
N LYS A 3 14.43 -26.70 22.83
CA LYS A 3 13.47 -26.94 23.91
C LYS A 3 12.59 -28.14 23.52
N ASN A 4 12.45 -29.12 24.42
CA ASN A 4 11.55 -30.24 24.18
C ASN A 4 10.10 -29.74 24.33
N CYS A 5 9.40 -29.59 23.21
CA CYS A 5 8.01 -29.15 23.15
C CYS A 5 7.02 -30.32 22.97
N PHE A 6 7.48 -31.56 23.08
CA PHE A 6 6.62 -32.74 22.99
C PHE A 6 5.68 -32.81 24.19
N ILE A 7 4.37 -32.85 23.93
CA ILE A 7 3.34 -33.01 24.94
C ILE A 7 2.78 -34.42 24.80
N ALA A 8 3.01 -35.26 25.82
CA ALA A 8 2.40 -36.58 25.90
C ALA A 8 0.90 -36.47 26.21
N PHE A 9 0.09 -37.34 25.61
CA PHE A 9 -1.32 -37.45 25.98
C PHE A 9 -1.48 -37.91 27.43
N LYS A 10 -2.49 -37.39 28.13
CA LYS A 10 -2.80 -37.79 29.50
C LYS A 10 -3.54 -39.12 29.57
N ASN A 11 -4.25 -39.46 28.49
CA ASN A 11 -5.05 -40.68 28.37
C ASN A 11 -4.39 -41.67 27.40
N ILE A 12 -4.75 -42.96 27.52
CA ILE A 12 -4.28 -44.02 26.63
C ILE A 12 -4.77 -43.74 25.20
N THR A 13 -3.84 -43.80 24.24
CA THR A 13 -4.11 -43.53 22.81
C THR A 13 -3.99 -44.77 21.91
N ASP A 14 -3.71 -45.95 22.48
CA ASP A 14 -3.37 -47.16 21.74
C ASP A 14 -4.53 -47.74 20.90
N THR A 15 -5.75 -47.28 21.14
CA THR A 15 -6.96 -47.71 20.42
C THR A 15 -7.18 -46.95 19.11
N TYR A 16 -6.42 -45.88 18.85
CA TYR A 16 -6.58 -45.05 17.65
C TYR A 16 -5.67 -45.53 16.51
N VAL A 17 -6.22 -45.67 15.31
CA VAL A 17 -5.45 -45.96 14.10
C VAL A 17 -4.81 -44.68 13.60
N LEU A 18 -3.48 -44.63 13.55
CA LEU A 18 -2.76 -43.44 13.10
C LEU A 18 -3.03 -43.12 11.61
N PRO A 19 -3.12 -41.82 11.25
CA PRO A 19 -3.28 -41.42 9.87
C PRO A 19 -2.03 -41.78 9.04
N LYS A 20 -2.24 -42.28 7.82
CA LYS A 20 -1.14 -42.65 6.91
C LYS A 20 -0.62 -41.48 6.07
N GLN A 21 -1.37 -40.38 6.01
CA GLN A 21 -1.10 -39.22 5.17
C GLN A 21 -1.51 -37.94 5.90
N PHE A 22 -0.91 -36.82 5.54
CA PHE A 22 -1.32 -35.50 6.01
C PHE A 22 -2.70 -35.12 5.45
N THR A 23 -3.47 -34.37 6.25
CA THR A 23 -4.79 -33.90 5.85
C THR A 23 -4.71 -32.79 4.80
N PHE A 24 -5.69 -32.71 3.92
CA PHE A 24 -5.83 -31.60 2.99
C PHE A 24 -6.38 -30.37 3.75
N PRO A 25 -5.67 -29.23 3.79
CA PRO A 25 -5.96 -28.15 4.74
C PRO A 25 -7.33 -27.46 4.56
N PHE A 26 -7.97 -27.60 3.39
CA PHE A 26 -9.25 -26.95 3.09
C PHE A 26 -10.47 -27.87 3.19
N TYR A 27 -10.26 -29.19 3.22
CA TYR A 27 -11.34 -30.19 3.30
C TYR A 27 -10.83 -31.44 4.01
N TYR A 28 -11.06 -31.52 5.32
CA TYR A 28 -10.76 -32.70 6.10
C TYR A 28 -11.66 -32.81 7.33
N GLU A 29 -11.86 -34.05 7.77
CA GLU A 29 -12.37 -34.34 9.11
C GLU A 29 -11.16 -34.47 10.05
N PRO A 30 -11.10 -33.74 11.18
CA PRO A 30 -9.96 -33.81 12.07
C PRO A 30 -9.85 -35.21 12.70
N HIS A 31 -8.63 -35.76 12.71
CA HIS A 31 -8.37 -37.04 13.33
C HIS A 31 -8.77 -37.01 14.83
N PRO A 32 -9.36 -38.08 15.40
CA PRO A 32 -9.80 -38.09 16.81
C PRO A 32 -8.71 -37.70 17.82
N LEU A 33 -7.46 -38.11 17.58
CA LEU A 33 -6.33 -37.68 18.42
C LEU A 33 -6.05 -36.17 18.35
N CYS A 34 -6.29 -35.51 17.21
CA CYS A 34 -6.16 -34.06 17.10
C CYS A 34 -7.28 -33.34 17.85
N VAL A 35 -8.49 -33.91 17.86
CA VAL A 35 -9.61 -33.40 18.67
C VAL A 35 -9.28 -33.52 20.16
N LEU A 36 -8.77 -34.69 20.59
CA LEU A 36 -8.32 -34.91 21.98
C LEU A 36 -7.20 -33.94 22.38
N ALA A 37 -6.17 -33.76 21.54
CA ALA A 37 -5.08 -32.82 21.78
C ALA A 37 -5.60 -31.37 21.92
N SER A 38 -6.57 -30.99 21.08
CA SER A 38 -7.22 -29.68 21.16
C SER A 38 -7.98 -29.49 22.47
N GLN A 39 -8.67 -30.53 22.97
CA GLN A 39 -9.36 -30.50 24.26
C GLN A 39 -8.39 -30.39 25.43
N GLU A 40 -7.27 -31.13 25.41
CA GLU A 40 -6.24 -31.01 26.44
C GLU A 40 -5.58 -29.62 26.44
N LEU A 41 -5.31 -29.04 25.26
CA LEU A 41 -4.82 -27.67 25.13
C LEU A 41 -5.83 -26.67 25.68
N GLN A 42 -7.13 -26.80 25.36
CA GLN A 42 -8.17 -25.95 25.93
C GLN A 42 -8.22 -26.06 27.46
N GLN A 43 -8.03 -27.25 28.01
CA GLN A 43 -7.97 -27.44 29.45
C GLN A 43 -6.74 -26.75 30.05
N TYR A 44 -5.56 -26.92 29.44
CA TYR A 44 -4.34 -26.22 29.84
C TYR A 44 -4.54 -24.70 29.86
N LEU A 45 -5.10 -24.12 28.79
CA LEU A 45 -5.36 -22.69 28.67
C LEU A 45 -6.29 -22.16 29.79
N LYS A 46 -7.22 -22.99 30.29
CA LYS A 46 -8.13 -22.62 31.38
C LYS A 46 -7.52 -22.75 32.78
N THR A 47 -6.56 -23.66 32.98
CA THR A 47 -6.04 -24.00 34.30
C THR A 47 -4.66 -23.44 34.61
N GLN A 48 -3.87 -23.11 33.58
CA GLN A 48 -2.55 -22.52 33.76
C GLN A 48 -2.68 -21.12 34.40
N ASN A 49 -1.70 -20.73 35.22
CA ASN A 49 -1.66 -19.43 35.90
C ASN A 49 -0.34 -18.67 35.64
N GLU A 50 0.46 -19.11 34.68
CA GLU A 50 1.78 -18.54 34.39
C GLU A 50 1.69 -17.21 33.64
N TRP A 51 0.66 -17.03 32.81
CA TRP A 51 0.41 -15.81 32.05
C TRP A 51 -1.08 -15.57 31.89
N HIS A 52 -1.45 -14.32 31.66
CA HIS A 52 -2.84 -13.89 31.54
C HIS A 52 -3.11 -13.34 30.14
N HIS A 53 -4.21 -13.79 29.54
CA HIS A 53 -4.72 -13.28 28.27
C HIS A 53 -6.25 -13.27 28.32
N ASN A 54 -6.85 -12.14 27.95
CA ASN A 54 -8.29 -11.99 27.87
C ASN A 54 -8.80 -12.70 26.60
N PHE A 55 -9.17 -13.97 26.74
CA PHE A 55 -9.78 -14.77 25.68
C PHE A 55 -11.27 -14.48 25.49
N GLY A 56 -11.90 -13.67 26.35
CA GLY A 56 -13.34 -13.41 26.30
C GLY A 56 -14.20 -14.59 26.74
N ILE A 57 -13.66 -15.46 27.59
CA ILE A 57 -14.37 -16.66 28.06
C ILE A 57 -15.35 -16.29 29.18
N THR A 58 -15.11 -15.19 29.90
CA THR A 58 -15.99 -14.71 30.96
C THR A 58 -16.76 -13.46 30.51
N LYS A 59 -18.05 -13.38 30.87
CA LYS A 59 -18.96 -12.28 30.43
C LYS A 59 -18.57 -10.88 30.93
N ASN A 60 -17.60 -10.78 31.85
CA ASN A 60 -17.22 -9.52 32.50
C ASN A 60 -15.92 -8.92 31.94
N GLU A 61 -15.37 -9.49 30.86
CA GLU A 61 -14.14 -8.99 30.23
C GLU A 61 -14.48 -7.93 29.17
N ILE A 62 -13.96 -6.71 29.37
CA ILE A 62 -14.04 -5.62 28.38
C ILE A 62 -13.03 -5.93 27.27
N GLU A 63 -13.45 -5.84 26.00
CA GLU A 63 -12.61 -6.06 24.80
C GLU A 63 -11.94 -7.45 24.71
N PRO A 64 -12.71 -8.53 24.50
CA PRO A 64 -12.15 -9.88 24.35
C PRO A 64 -11.26 -10.00 23.10
N ILE A 65 -10.07 -10.59 23.26
CA ILE A 65 -9.10 -10.79 22.17
C ILE A 65 -9.00 -12.28 21.86
N GLY A 66 -9.77 -12.70 20.84
CA GLY A 66 -9.71 -14.06 20.32
C GLY A 66 -8.31 -14.44 19.80
N LYS A 67 -7.98 -15.74 19.91
CA LYS A 67 -6.69 -16.27 19.46
C LYS A 67 -6.86 -17.61 18.75
N MET A 68 -6.08 -17.80 17.69
CA MET A 68 -6.01 -19.08 17.00
C MET A 68 -4.89 -19.92 17.59
N PHE A 69 -5.22 -21.15 17.96
CA PHE A 69 -4.29 -22.16 18.44
C PHE A 69 -4.29 -23.34 17.47
N GLY A 70 -3.15 -24.01 17.37
CA GLY A 70 -3.00 -25.21 16.56
C GLY A 70 -2.34 -26.32 17.37
N VAL A 71 -2.71 -27.56 17.07
CA VAL A 71 -2.03 -28.77 17.55
C VAL A 71 -1.52 -29.57 16.37
N LEU A 72 -0.37 -30.22 16.53
CA LEU A 72 0.19 -31.13 15.54
C LEU A 72 0.47 -32.47 16.21
N LEU A 73 -0.20 -33.53 15.75
CA LEU A 73 0.09 -34.89 16.19
C LEU A 73 1.49 -35.29 15.72
N VAL A 74 2.30 -35.82 16.64
CA VAL A 74 3.69 -36.24 16.36
C VAL A 74 3.99 -37.58 17.03
N GLN A 75 4.90 -38.33 16.41
CA GLN A 75 5.53 -39.51 17.01
C GLN A 75 7.00 -39.18 17.26
N ASN A 76 7.46 -39.35 18.49
CA ASN A 76 8.86 -39.09 18.81
C ASN A 76 9.78 -40.28 18.47
N THR A 77 11.08 -40.13 18.68
CA THR A 77 12.08 -41.17 18.39
C THR A 77 11.96 -42.43 19.26
N LYS A 78 11.18 -42.37 20.35
CA LYS A 78 10.84 -43.51 21.22
C LYS A 78 9.53 -44.19 20.81
N ASN A 79 8.94 -43.79 19.69
CA ASN A 79 7.62 -44.24 19.21
C ASN A 79 6.45 -43.84 20.12
N GLU A 80 6.63 -42.84 20.99
CA GLU A 80 5.54 -42.30 21.81
C GLU A 80 4.72 -41.32 20.97
N ILE A 81 3.39 -41.45 21.04
CA ILE A 81 2.45 -40.55 20.38
C ILE A 81 2.12 -39.39 21.31
N GLY A 82 2.21 -38.18 20.77
CA GLY A 82 1.91 -36.95 21.48
C GLY A 82 1.59 -35.83 20.51
N TYR A 83 1.64 -34.59 20.98
CA TYR A 83 1.37 -33.43 20.14
C TYR A 83 2.30 -32.25 20.46
N LEU A 84 2.41 -31.36 19.49
CA LEU A 84 2.95 -30.02 19.65
C LEU A 84 1.79 -29.01 19.70
N ALA A 85 1.97 -27.90 20.40
CA ALA A 85 1.01 -26.80 20.44
C ALA A 85 1.64 -25.49 19.96
N ALA A 86 0.87 -24.69 19.21
CA ALA A 86 1.27 -23.39 18.70
C ALA A 86 0.13 -22.37 18.78
N PHE A 87 0.45 -21.08 18.67
CA PHE A 87 -0.52 -19.99 18.58
C PHE A 87 -0.15 -18.99 17.47
N SER A 88 -1.13 -18.28 16.93
CA SER A 88 -0.89 -17.26 15.89
C SER A 88 -0.37 -15.95 16.48
N GLY A 89 0.66 -15.30 15.93
CA GLY A 89 1.15 -14.00 16.42
C GLY A 89 1.65 -14.04 17.88
N LYS A 90 1.34 -13.01 18.69
CA LYS A 90 1.79 -12.88 20.09
C LYS A 90 0.73 -13.27 21.13
N LEU A 91 1.10 -13.94 22.22
CA LEU A 91 0.20 -14.31 23.32
C LEU A 91 0.69 -13.68 24.62
N ALA A 92 -0.20 -13.07 25.40
CA ALA A 92 0.17 -12.36 26.64
C ALA A 92 1.31 -11.33 26.45
N GLY A 93 1.37 -10.69 25.27
CA GLY A 93 2.39 -9.69 24.93
C GLY A 93 3.74 -10.25 24.46
N VAL A 94 3.94 -11.57 24.49
CA VAL A 94 5.20 -12.24 24.11
C VAL A 94 5.01 -13.20 22.94
N ASN A 95 6.10 -13.59 22.28
CA ASN A 95 6.08 -14.61 21.22
C ASN A 95 6.56 -15.99 21.70
N GLU A 96 7.21 -16.08 22.86
CA GLU A 96 7.73 -17.33 23.39
C GLU A 96 7.10 -17.64 24.75
N LEU A 97 6.53 -18.84 24.86
CA LEU A 97 5.91 -19.39 26.07
C LEU A 97 6.25 -20.86 26.18
N SER A 98 6.52 -21.35 27.39
CA SER A 98 7.17 -22.65 27.58
C SER A 98 6.42 -23.87 27.09
N PHE A 99 5.08 -23.80 27.09
CA PHE A 99 4.21 -24.87 26.62
C PHE A 99 4.12 -24.97 25.09
N PHE A 100 4.47 -23.89 24.38
CA PHE A 100 4.29 -23.80 22.94
C PHE A 100 5.62 -23.94 22.20
N VAL A 101 5.54 -24.37 20.94
CA VAL A 101 6.71 -24.36 20.06
C VAL A 101 7.22 -22.92 19.89
N PRO A 102 8.54 -22.69 20.00
CA PRO A 102 9.10 -21.35 19.88
C PRO A 102 8.92 -20.80 18.45
N PRO A 103 8.82 -19.47 18.29
CA PRO A 103 8.83 -18.85 16.98
C PRO A 103 10.19 -19.11 16.30
N ILE A 104 10.18 -19.23 14.97
CA ILE A 104 11.44 -19.35 14.20
C ILE A 104 12.26 -18.06 14.29
N TYR A 105 11.57 -16.91 14.31
CA TYR A 105 12.17 -15.61 14.56
C TYR A 105 11.27 -14.77 15.46
N ASP A 106 11.85 -14.20 16.52
CA ASP A 106 11.12 -13.32 17.42
C ASP A 106 11.13 -11.87 16.93
N MET A 107 10.04 -11.45 16.29
CA MET A 107 9.83 -10.08 15.83
C MET A 107 9.64 -9.06 16.97
N LEU A 108 9.37 -9.51 18.21
CA LEU A 108 9.15 -8.64 19.36
C LEU A 108 10.42 -8.34 20.15
N ASN A 109 11.54 -8.98 19.84
CA ASN A 109 12.82 -8.67 20.45
C ASN A 109 13.20 -7.20 20.17
N GLU A 110 13.17 -6.36 21.22
CA GLU A 110 13.48 -4.92 21.13
C GLU A 110 14.90 -4.64 20.62
N ASN A 111 15.83 -5.57 20.90
CA ASN A 111 17.21 -5.48 20.42
C ASN A 111 17.39 -6.03 18.99
N GLY A 112 16.37 -6.72 18.47
CA GLY A 112 16.34 -7.32 17.14
C GLY A 112 16.36 -6.28 16.02
N PHE A 113 16.83 -6.69 14.83
CA PHE A 113 16.90 -5.78 13.68
C PHE A 113 15.51 -5.29 13.24
N TYR A 114 14.47 -6.11 13.46
CA TYR A 114 13.11 -5.79 13.04
C TYR A 114 12.57 -4.53 13.76
N LYS A 115 12.65 -4.49 15.10
CA LYS A 115 12.18 -3.35 15.89
C LYS A 115 12.94 -2.07 15.59
N LYS A 116 14.25 -2.17 15.35
CA LYS A 116 15.09 -1.02 14.96
C LYS A 116 14.69 -0.44 13.60
N GLU A 117 14.52 -1.29 12.59
CA GLU A 117 14.09 -0.84 11.26
C GLU A 117 12.61 -0.39 11.23
N GLU A 118 11.73 -1.03 12.03
CA GLU A 118 10.34 -0.60 12.21
C GLU A 118 10.26 0.83 12.76
N ALA A 119 11.07 1.16 13.78
CA ALA A 119 11.15 2.52 14.32
C ALA A 119 11.58 3.54 13.25
N ILE A 120 12.58 3.20 12.44
CA ILE A 120 13.02 4.05 11.31
C ILE A 120 11.87 4.23 10.30
N LEU A 121 11.17 3.15 9.93
CA LEU A 121 10.02 3.22 9.02
C LEU A 121 8.88 4.08 9.57
N ASN A 122 8.67 4.06 10.89
CA ASN A 122 7.69 4.93 11.55
C ASN A 122 8.11 6.39 11.45
N THR A 123 9.39 6.73 11.68
CA THR A 123 9.89 8.09 11.44
C THR A 123 9.65 8.55 10.00
N PHE A 124 9.85 7.67 9.00
CA PHE A 124 9.49 7.98 7.62
C PHE A 124 7.99 8.28 7.46
N ASN A 125 7.09 7.53 8.11
CA ASN A 125 5.65 7.79 8.05
C ASN A 125 5.35 9.18 8.62
N ASP A 126 5.87 9.49 9.81
CA ASP A 126 5.63 10.74 10.51
C ASP A 126 6.13 11.94 9.68
N GLU A 127 7.33 11.84 9.11
CA GLU A 127 7.89 12.88 8.24
C GLU A 127 7.08 13.07 6.96
N ILE A 128 6.59 11.98 6.36
CA ILE A 128 5.74 12.04 5.16
C ILE A 128 4.41 12.71 5.49
N GLU A 129 3.78 12.34 6.61
CA GLU A 129 2.53 12.92 7.07
C GLU A 129 2.68 14.42 7.33
N GLN A 130 3.75 14.83 8.02
CA GLN A 130 4.05 16.24 8.25
C GLN A 130 4.23 17.04 6.96
N LEU A 131 4.94 16.47 5.97
CA LEU A 131 5.13 17.13 4.68
C LEU A 131 3.81 17.23 3.88
N GLU A 132 2.95 16.22 3.98
CA GLU A 132 1.64 16.19 3.32
C GLU A 132 0.64 17.18 3.92
N GLN A 133 0.79 17.51 5.20
CA GLN A 133 0.00 18.53 5.88
C GLN A 133 0.34 19.97 5.45
N ASN A 134 1.32 20.17 4.55
CA ASN A 134 1.64 21.49 4.04
C ASN A 134 0.44 22.09 3.25
N PRO A 135 -0.21 23.17 3.75
CA PRO A 135 -1.42 23.72 3.14
C PRO A 135 -1.20 24.22 1.72
N LYS A 136 0.04 24.65 1.39
CA LYS A 136 0.40 25.13 0.04
C LYS A 136 0.18 24.07 -1.03
N ILE A 137 0.26 22.78 -0.70
CA ILE A 137 0.00 21.70 -1.66
C ILE A 137 -1.46 21.76 -2.13
N GLY A 138 -2.40 21.97 -1.20
CA GLY A 138 -3.82 22.11 -1.52
C GLY A 138 -4.09 23.38 -2.31
N GLU A 139 -3.53 24.51 -1.87
CA GLU A 139 -3.66 25.81 -2.52
C GLU A 139 -3.13 25.79 -3.97
N LEU A 140 -1.91 25.28 -4.19
CA LEU A 140 -1.30 25.19 -5.52
C LEU A 140 -2.06 24.23 -6.44
N LYS A 141 -2.59 23.12 -5.94
CA LYS A 141 -3.43 22.21 -6.73
C LYS A 141 -4.72 22.90 -7.20
N GLN A 142 -5.40 23.61 -6.31
CA GLN A 142 -6.61 24.36 -6.66
C GLN A 142 -6.30 25.50 -7.65
N LEU A 143 -5.20 26.22 -7.42
CA LEU A 143 -4.75 27.28 -8.32
C LEU A 143 -4.40 26.73 -9.71
N LEU A 144 -3.65 25.62 -9.77
CA LEU A 144 -3.30 24.95 -11.02
C LEU A 144 -4.54 24.51 -11.79
N GLN A 145 -5.53 23.94 -11.11
CA GLN A 145 -6.81 23.58 -11.72
C GLN A 145 -7.52 24.81 -12.30
N SER A 146 -7.65 25.87 -11.51
CA SER A 146 -8.31 27.12 -11.94
C SER A 146 -7.61 27.76 -13.14
N GLU A 147 -6.28 27.85 -13.14
CA GLU A 147 -5.49 28.41 -14.25
C GLU A 147 -5.61 27.56 -15.52
N ASN A 148 -5.66 26.24 -15.40
CA ASN A 148 -5.93 25.35 -16.53
C ASN A 148 -7.33 25.58 -17.13
N GLU A 149 -8.36 25.64 -16.28
CA GLU A 149 -9.74 25.90 -16.73
C GLU A 149 -9.87 27.29 -17.39
N GLN A 150 -9.25 28.32 -16.81
CA GLN A 150 -9.21 29.67 -17.37
C GLN A 150 -8.46 29.72 -18.70
N SER A 151 -7.31 29.06 -18.81
CA SER A 151 -6.54 28.94 -20.05
C SER A 151 -7.36 28.33 -21.17
N VAL A 152 -7.99 27.18 -20.91
CA VAL A 152 -8.85 26.49 -21.89
C VAL A 152 -10.02 27.40 -22.32
N LYS A 153 -10.68 28.07 -21.37
CA LYS A 153 -11.79 28.97 -21.65
C LYS A 153 -11.37 30.20 -22.47
N ALA A 154 -10.25 30.83 -22.12
CA ALA A 154 -9.73 32.01 -22.81
C ALA A 154 -9.29 31.68 -24.24
N ILE A 155 -8.51 30.61 -24.41
CA ILE A 155 -8.00 30.17 -25.71
C ILE A 155 -9.15 29.72 -26.62
N SER A 156 -10.12 28.95 -26.10
CA SER A 156 -11.28 28.52 -26.88
C SER A 156 -12.16 29.70 -27.31
N LYS A 157 -12.44 30.65 -26.41
CA LYS A 157 -13.16 31.89 -26.74
C LYS A 157 -12.44 32.68 -27.83
N TYR A 158 -11.12 32.84 -27.74
CA TYR A 158 -10.37 33.58 -28.74
C TYR A 158 -10.35 32.86 -30.10
N ARG A 159 -10.25 31.52 -30.11
CA ARG A 159 -10.38 30.72 -31.33
C ARG A 159 -11.75 30.87 -31.99
N GLN A 160 -12.83 30.90 -31.21
CA GLN A 160 -14.18 31.17 -31.74
C GLN A 160 -14.26 32.56 -32.36
N GLN A 161 -13.66 33.57 -31.73
CA GLN A 161 -13.60 34.92 -32.28
C GLN A 161 -12.87 34.97 -33.63
N ILE A 162 -11.75 34.25 -33.77
CA ILE A 162 -11.01 34.14 -35.05
C ILE A 162 -11.89 33.51 -36.14
N ILE A 163 -12.68 32.49 -35.80
CA ILE A 163 -13.61 31.85 -36.76
C ILE A 163 -14.65 32.85 -37.25
N GLU A 164 -15.27 33.61 -36.34
CA GLU A 164 -16.26 34.62 -36.70
C GLU A 164 -15.64 35.79 -37.50
N ASN A 165 -14.46 36.25 -37.10
CA ASN A 165 -13.76 37.31 -37.84
C ASN A 165 -13.34 36.83 -39.23
N ARG A 166 -12.96 35.55 -39.40
CA ARG A 166 -12.69 34.96 -40.72
C ARG A 166 -13.93 35.01 -41.63
N LYS A 167 -15.13 34.74 -41.10
CA LYS A 167 -16.39 34.88 -41.85
C LYS A 167 -16.62 36.33 -42.27
N LYS A 168 -16.47 37.29 -41.34
CA LYS A 168 -16.60 38.73 -41.62
C LYS A 168 -15.62 39.22 -42.68
N ARG A 169 -14.35 38.81 -42.60
CA ARG A 169 -13.33 39.15 -43.61
C ARG A 169 -13.66 38.57 -44.98
N LYS A 170 -14.23 37.36 -45.05
CA LYS A 170 -14.67 36.76 -46.32
C LYS A 170 -15.77 37.61 -46.97
N ILE A 171 -16.75 38.05 -46.19
CA ILE A 171 -17.84 38.93 -46.68
C ILE A 171 -17.27 40.27 -47.15
N LYS A 172 -16.49 40.96 -46.32
CA LYS A 172 -15.86 42.25 -46.67
C LYS A 172 -15.03 42.17 -47.95
N ARG A 173 -14.32 41.06 -48.18
CA ARG A 173 -13.53 40.85 -49.39
C ARG A 173 -14.40 40.75 -50.65
N ILE A 174 -15.52 40.05 -50.58
CA ILE A 174 -16.48 39.93 -51.70
C ILE A 174 -17.10 41.30 -52.00
N GLU A 175 -17.57 42.00 -50.97
CA GLU A 175 -18.17 43.34 -51.14
C GLU A 175 -17.17 44.36 -51.70
N ALA A 176 -15.91 44.30 -51.27
CA ALA A 176 -14.85 45.16 -51.76
C ALA A 176 -14.50 44.89 -53.23
N GLU A 177 -14.57 43.63 -53.67
CA GLU A 177 -14.33 43.21 -55.06
C GLU A 177 -15.41 43.75 -56.02
N GLU A 178 -16.66 43.81 -55.55
CA GLU A 178 -17.79 44.32 -56.35
C GLU A 178 -17.87 45.86 -56.40
N LYS A 179 -17.44 46.56 -55.34
CA LYS A 179 -17.73 47.99 -55.15
C LYS A 179 -16.53 48.92 -55.29
N LEU A 180 -15.30 48.44 -55.15
CA LEU A 180 -14.11 49.28 -55.14
C LEU A 180 -13.37 49.25 -56.48
N SER A 181 -12.59 50.30 -56.73
CA SER A 181 -11.61 50.30 -57.82
C SER A 181 -10.51 49.25 -57.58
N PRO A 182 -9.80 48.80 -58.62
CA PRO A 182 -8.75 47.79 -58.48
C PRO A 182 -7.66 48.15 -57.46
N THR A 183 -7.28 49.43 -57.39
CA THR A 183 -6.29 49.94 -56.43
C THR A 183 -6.81 49.92 -55.00
N ALA A 184 -8.04 50.39 -54.77
CA ALA A 184 -8.67 50.38 -53.44
C ALA A 184 -8.97 48.95 -52.94
N TYR A 185 -9.34 48.03 -53.85
CA TYR A 185 -9.52 46.62 -53.54
C TYR A 185 -8.21 45.96 -53.08
N HIS A 186 -7.09 46.24 -53.76
CA HIS A 186 -5.79 45.69 -53.37
C HIS A 186 -5.38 46.12 -51.95
N ILE A 187 -5.51 47.40 -51.62
CA ILE A 187 -5.24 47.93 -50.27
C ILE A 187 -6.11 47.20 -49.23
N THR A 188 -7.40 47.05 -49.51
CA THR A 188 -8.34 46.37 -48.61
C THR A 188 -7.92 44.91 -48.36
N LYS A 189 -7.47 44.20 -49.40
CA LYS A 189 -7.01 42.81 -49.29
C LYS A 189 -5.76 42.68 -48.41
N GLU A 190 -4.82 43.61 -48.53
CA GLU A 190 -3.64 43.65 -47.66
C GLU A 190 -4.02 43.90 -46.20
N ASP A 191 -4.94 44.82 -45.93
CA ASP A 191 -5.37 45.12 -44.57
C ASP A 191 -6.10 43.94 -43.92
N LEU A 192 -6.97 43.24 -44.68
CA LEU A 192 -7.60 42.00 -44.22
C LEU A 192 -6.57 40.88 -43.94
N ALA A 193 -5.46 40.84 -44.68
CA ALA A 193 -4.37 39.90 -44.42
C ALA A 193 -3.61 40.28 -43.14
N LYS A 194 -3.31 41.57 -42.93
CA LYS A 194 -2.70 42.09 -41.69
C LYS A 194 -3.57 41.79 -40.47
N GLU A 195 -4.90 41.95 -40.58
CA GLU A 195 -5.85 41.57 -39.52
C GLU A 195 -5.71 40.08 -39.14
N SER A 196 -5.65 39.19 -40.13
CA SER A 196 -5.52 37.75 -39.88
C SER A 196 -4.18 37.39 -39.23
N ILE A 197 -3.09 38.05 -39.62
CA ILE A 197 -1.76 37.84 -39.03
C ILE A 197 -1.76 38.32 -37.58
N LYS A 198 -2.36 39.49 -37.31
CA LYS A 198 -2.49 40.05 -35.96
C LYS A 198 -3.22 39.08 -35.03
N GLU A 199 -4.35 38.53 -35.45
CA GLU A 199 -5.11 37.53 -34.69
C GLU A 199 -4.30 36.26 -34.39
N LYS A 200 -3.57 35.74 -35.39
CA LYS A 200 -2.72 34.55 -35.21
C LYS A 200 -1.61 34.80 -34.19
N ASN A 201 -0.98 35.97 -34.27
CA ASN A 201 0.07 36.37 -33.34
C ASN A 201 -0.47 36.56 -31.93
N GLU A 202 -1.65 37.15 -31.79
CA GLU A 202 -2.29 37.34 -30.49
C GLU A 202 -2.69 36.00 -29.84
N LEU A 203 -3.24 35.06 -30.62
CA LEU A 203 -3.51 33.70 -30.13
C LEU A 203 -2.22 33.02 -29.64
N LYS A 204 -1.11 33.16 -30.38
CA LYS A 204 0.20 32.63 -29.97
C LYS A 204 0.67 33.25 -28.66
N LYS A 205 0.58 34.57 -28.52
CA LYS A 205 0.93 35.29 -27.28
C LYS A 205 0.13 34.80 -26.08
N GLN A 206 -1.20 34.69 -26.21
CA GLN A 206 -2.06 34.17 -25.15
C GLN A 206 -1.70 32.72 -24.77
N THR A 207 -1.39 31.89 -25.77
CA THR A 207 -1.03 30.49 -25.52
C THR A 207 0.28 30.38 -24.73
N ILE A 208 1.29 31.20 -25.08
CA ILE A 208 2.56 31.26 -24.36
C ILE A 208 2.34 31.77 -22.93
N TYR A 209 1.60 32.87 -22.78
CA TYR A 209 1.27 33.46 -21.47
C TYR A 209 0.65 32.44 -20.50
N TRP A 210 -0.38 31.71 -20.94
CA TRP A 210 -1.01 30.70 -20.10
C TRP A 210 -0.09 29.53 -19.79
N LYS A 211 0.71 29.09 -20.78
CA LYS A 211 1.68 28.01 -20.58
C LYS A 211 2.71 28.37 -19.50
N GLU A 212 3.28 29.57 -19.56
CA GLU A 212 4.28 30.02 -18.59
C GLU A 212 3.70 30.14 -17.16
N ARG A 213 2.45 30.61 -17.04
CA ARG A 213 1.76 30.68 -15.74
C ARG A 213 1.53 29.31 -15.13
N ILE A 214 1.00 28.37 -15.92
CA ILE A 214 0.74 27.00 -15.50
C ILE A 214 2.06 26.33 -15.11
N GLN A 215 3.09 26.45 -15.94
CA GLN A 215 4.41 25.85 -15.70
C GLN A 215 5.04 26.36 -14.39
N LYS A 216 4.87 27.66 -14.06
CA LYS A 216 5.37 28.20 -12.80
C LYS A 216 4.74 27.52 -11.59
N ILE A 217 3.43 27.29 -11.63
CA ILE A 217 2.68 26.64 -10.53
C ILE A 217 3.06 25.16 -10.46
N GLU A 218 3.21 24.49 -11.59
CA GLU A 218 3.66 23.09 -11.66
C GLU A 218 5.04 22.91 -11.02
N LEU A 219 6.00 23.80 -11.33
CA LEU A 219 7.34 23.75 -10.76
C LEU A 219 7.33 23.97 -9.23
N GLU A 220 6.53 24.93 -8.75
CA GLU A 220 6.39 25.17 -7.30
C GLU A 220 5.75 23.98 -6.58
N LEU A 221 4.73 23.37 -7.19
CA LEU A 221 4.10 22.16 -6.66
C LEU A 221 5.08 20.97 -6.66
N GLU A 222 5.88 20.82 -7.71
CA GLU A 222 6.89 19.76 -7.82
C GLU A 222 8.02 19.95 -6.80
N GLU A 223 8.48 21.18 -6.56
CA GLU A 223 9.49 21.46 -5.53
C GLU A 223 9.05 20.96 -4.14
N ILE A 224 7.78 21.20 -3.79
CA ILE A 224 7.23 20.80 -2.48
C ILE A 224 6.94 19.30 -2.43
N THR A 225 6.43 18.71 -3.52
CA THR A 225 5.98 17.31 -3.56
C THR A 225 7.08 16.30 -3.92
N SER A 226 8.20 16.75 -4.49
CA SER A 226 9.35 15.90 -4.83
C SER A 226 9.94 15.22 -3.59
N LYS A 227 10.07 15.96 -2.48
CA LYS A 227 10.58 15.44 -1.19
C LYS A 227 9.67 14.33 -0.64
N ILE A 228 8.35 14.50 -0.72
CA ILE A 228 7.36 13.49 -0.32
C ILE A 228 7.54 12.24 -1.18
N THR A 229 7.62 12.42 -2.49
CA THR A 229 7.79 11.33 -3.45
C THR A 229 9.06 10.54 -3.20
N GLN A 230 10.18 11.23 -2.96
CA GLN A 230 11.46 10.61 -2.66
C GLN A 230 11.41 9.84 -1.32
N LYS A 231 10.88 10.43 -0.25
CA LYS A 231 10.72 9.75 1.05
C LYS A 231 9.83 8.50 0.96
N ARG A 232 8.71 8.58 0.23
CA ARG A 232 7.84 7.41 -0.03
C ARG A 232 8.59 6.29 -0.74
N LYS A 233 9.43 6.63 -1.73
CA LYS A 233 10.27 5.66 -2.46
C LYS A 233 11.30 5.01 -1.54
N ASP A 234 11.99 5.79 -0.73
CA ASP A 234 13.02 5.30 0.18
C ASP A 234 12.43 4.42 1.29
N ARG A 235 11.30 4.85 1.87
CA ARG A 235 10.52 4.04 2.81
C ARG A 235 10.12 2.70 2.19
N LYS A 236 9.57 2.70 0.98
CA LYS A 236 9.17 1.47 0.29
C LYS A 236 10.35 0.53 0.07
N LYS A 237 11.50 1.07 -0.38
CA LYS A 237 12.73 0.30 -0.57
C LYS A 237 13.19 -0.34 0.75
N ARG A 238 13.22 0.43 1.84
CA ARG A 238 13.58 -0.08 3.18
C ARG A 238 12.61 -1.14 3.69
N SER A 239 11.30 -0.91 3.54
CA SER A 239 10.27 -1.86 3.94
C SER A 239 10.40 -3.19 3.21
N ASN A 240 10.67 -3.16 1.90
CA ASN A 240 10.90 -4.38 1.12
C ASN A 240 12.18 -5.10 1.56
N ALA A 241 13.27 -4.36 1.79
CA ALA A 241 14.52 -4.95 2.29
C ALA A 241 14.33 -5.58 3.68
N LEU A 242 13.56 -4.93 4.56
CA LEU A 242 13.23 -5.46 5.88
C LEU A 242 12.42 -6.76 5.78
N GLN A 243 11.43 -6.81 4.89
CA GLN A 243 10.65 -8.04 4.64
C GLN A 243 11.54 -9.16 4.11
N ASN A 244 12.40 -8.90 3.14
CA ASN A 244 13.33 -9.91 2.62
C ASN A 244 14.25 -10.44 3.72
N LYS A 245 14.84 -9.54 4.51
CA LYS A 245 15.69 -9.92 5.65
C LYS A 245 14.93 -10.72 6.72
N LEU A 246 13.64 -10.42 6.91
CA LEU A 246 12.78 -11.21 7.77
C LEU A 246 12.54 -12.62 7.19
N PHE A 247 12.27 -12.73 5.88
CA PHE A 247 12.12 -14.03 5.21
C PHE A 247 13.39 -14.87 5.26
N GLU A 248 14.57 -14.26 5.16
CA GLU A 248 15.86 -14.93 5.35
C GLU A 248 16.02 -15.55 6.75
N GLN A 249 15.24 -15.15 7.75
CA GLN A 249 15.27 -15.83 9.05
C GLN A 249 14.48 -17.15 9.06
N TYR A 250 13.61 -17.38 8.08
CA TYR A 250 12.75 -18.56 7.99
C TYR A 250 13.38 -19.64 7.10
N HIS A 251 14.41 -20.29 7.62
CA HIS A 251 14.99 -21.48 6.99
C HIS A 251 14.28 -22.75 7.47
N PHE A 252 13.53 -23.38 6.57
CA PHE A 252 12.86 -24.65 6.85
C PHE A 252 13.70 -25.81 6.31
N LEU A 253 13.89 -26.83 7.14
CA LEU A 253 14.50 -28.09 6.76
C LEU A 253 13.42 -29.05 6.28
N ASN A 254 13.69 -29.78 5.20
CA ASN A 254 12.89 -30.94 4.81
C ASN A 254 13.18 -32.14 5.75
N ILE A 255 12.53 -33.28 5.50
CA ILE A 255 12.73 -34.51 6.29
C ILE A 255 14.16 -35.06 6.21
N GLU A 256 14.91 -34.69 5.17
CA GLU A 256 16.31 -35.08 4.94
C GLU A 256 17.30 -34.10 5.57
N GLY A 257 16.82 -33.02 6.20
CA GLY A 257 17.66 -31.99 6.82
C GLY A 257 18.18 -30.95 5.84
N GLU A 258 17.59 -30.83 4.66
CA GLU A 258 18.01 -29.88 3.63
C GLU A 258 17.13 -28.62 3.66
N THR A 259 17.75 -27.45 3.50
CA THR A 259 17.02 -26.19 3.29
C THR A 259 16.67 -26.00 1.83
N LYS A 260 15.45 -25.54 1.53
CA LYS A 260 15.17 -24.96 0.20
C LYS A 260 16.00 -23.69 0.03
N ALA A 261 16.82 -23.65 -1.02
CA ALA A 261 17.50 -22.44 -1.49
C ALA A 261 16.49 -21.43 -2.06
#